data_AF-A0A7X7SS07-F1
#
_entry.id   AF-A0A7X7SS07-F1
#
_cell.length_a   1.000
_cell.length_b   1.000
_cell.length_c   1.000
_cell.angle_alpha   90.00
_cell.angle_beta   90.00
_cell.angle_gamma   90.00
#
_symmetry.space_group_name_H-M   'P 1'
#
loop_
_entity.id
_entity.type
_entity.pdbx_description
1 polymer ?
#
loop_
_entity_poly.entity_id
_entity_poly.type
_entity_poly.pdbx_seq_one_letter_code
_entity_poly.pdbx_strand_id
1 'polypeptide(L)'
;MSARDLNNEVRELRARIAALMDEAAANERLLKRSQERELELLKAETIAQLFDAICNGLKTSYALESVTLLLLDPQHEIRHLLIAEHVDTASIPNVLFADSLVGMAPQFNAFHKPWLGPYMGCDHQLLFPRGESIRSVALIPLRRQDRL
;
A
#
# COMPACT_ATOMS: atom_id res chain seq x y z
N MET A 1 26.38 37.22 -28.59
CA MET A 1 25.92 36.84 -27.23
C MET A 1 26.96 37.32 -26.24
N SER A 2 26.56 38.03 -25.18
CA SER A 2 27.51 38.62 -24.22
C SER A 2 28.08 37.53 -23.31
N ALA A 3 29.32 37.68 -22.84
CA ALA A 3 29.94 36.76 -21.87
C ALA A 3 29.12 36.62 -20.57
N ARG A 4 28.32 37.64 -20.23
CA ARG A 4 27.34 37.58 -19.12
C ARG A 4 26.16 36.66 -19.41
N ASP A 5 25.71 36.57 -20.65
CA ASP A 5 24.60 35.69 -21.05
C ASP A 5 25.02 34.22 -20.96
N LEU A 6 26.23 33.88 -21.44
CA LEU A 6 26.78 32.53 -21.29
C LEU A 6 26.97 32.12 -19.82
N ASN A 7 27.45 33.03 -18.96
CA ASN A 7 27.61 32.73 -17.54
C ASN A 7 26.27 32.51 -16.83
N ASN A 8 25.22 33.24 -17.23
CA ASN A 8 23.87 33.03 -16.70
C ASN A 8 23.31 31.67 -17.15
N GLU A 9 23.48 31.32 -18.43
CA GLU A 9 23.05 30.04 -18.99
C GLU A 9 23.76 28.85 -18.33
N VAL A 10 25.08 28.95 -18.12
CA VAL A 10 25.85 27.93 -17.39
C VAL A 10 25.35 27.77 -15.95
N ARG A 11 25.00 28.88 -15.28
CA ARG A 11 24.46 28.82 -13.91
C ARG A 11 23.09 28.16 -13.88
N GLU A 12 22.22 28.49 -14.83
CA GLU A 12 20.87 27.93 -14.93
C GLU A 12 20.92 26.42 -15.26
N LEU A 13 21.77 26.02 -16.20
CA LEU A 13 21.98 24.61 -16.55
C LEU A 13 22.54 23.82 -15.37
N ARG A 14 23.52 24.37 -14.62
CA ARG A 14 24.05 23.72 -13.41
C ARG A 14 22.98 23.54 -12.33
N ALA A 15 22.14 24.55 -12.11
CA ALA A 15 21.02 24.45 -11.17
C ALA A 15 20.02 23.38 -11.60
N ARG A 16 19.74 23.27 -12.90
CA ARG A 16 18.84 22.25 -13.45
C ARG A 16 19.40 20.84 -13.32
N ILE A 17 20.70 20.67 -13.58
CA ILE A 17 21.39 19.38 -13.37
C ILE A 17 21.34 18.99 -11.89
N ALA A 18 21.60 19.92 -10.98
CA ALA A 18 21.52 19.65 -9.54
C ALA A 18 20.11 19.17 -9.12
N ALA A 19 19.06 19.87 -9.58
CA ALA A 19 17.68 19.46 -9.30
C ALA A 19 17.35 18.06 -9.85
N LEU A 20 17.77 17.76 -11.08
CA LEU A 20 17.56 16.43 -11.68
C LEU A 20 18.34 15.33 -10.94
N MET A 21 19.55 15.64 -10.46
CA MET A 21 20.35 14.70 -9.66
C MET A 21 19.69 14.41 -8.31
N ASP A 22 19.14 15.42 -7.64
CA ASP A 22 18.43 15.26 -6.38
C ASP A 22 17.16 14.40 -6.56
N GLU A 23 16.41 14.65 -7.63
CA GLU A 23 15.22 13.87 -7.98
C GLU A 23 15.59 12.41 -8.32
N ALA A 24 16.65 12.20 -9.10
CA ALA A 24 17.16 10.87 -9.42
C ALA A 24 17.59 10.10 -8.16
N ALA A 25 18.31 10.75 -7.24
CA ALA A 25 18.74 10.14 -5.98
C ALA A 25 17.54 9.79 -5.07
N ALA A 26 16.51 10.63 -5.03
CA ALA A 26 15.28 10.35 -4.29
C ALA A 26 14.54 9.14 -4.89
N ASN A 27 14.43 9.09 -6.22
CA ASN A 27 13.80 7.99 -6.95
C ASN A 27 14.56 6.68 -6.77
N GLU A 28 15.89 6.71 -6.79
CA GLU A 28 16.72 5.51 -6.56
C GLU A 28 16.51 4.94 -5.15
N ARG A 29 16.42 5.81 -4.14
CA ARG A 29 16.12 5.39 -2.75
C ARG A 29 14.73 4.78 -2.64
N LEU A 30 13.73 5.36 -3.30
CA LEU A 30 12.36 4.82 -3.33
C LEU A 30 12.33 3.45 -4.01
N LEU A 31 13.02 3.32 -5.16
CA LEU A 31 13.10 2.07 -5.91
C LEU A 31 13.78 0.96 -5.11
N LYS A 32 14.93 1.22 -4.49
CA LYS A 32 15.63 0.23 -3.65
C LYS A 32 14.75 -0.29 -2.51
N ARG A 33 14.09 0.62 -1.79
CA ARG A 33 13.13 0.25 -0.74
C ARG A 33 11.95 -0.57 -1.27
N SER A 34 11.46 -0.26 -2.46
CA SER A 34 10.40 -1.03 -3.10
C SER A 34 10.85 -2.45 -3.45
N GLN A 35 12.05 -2.60 -4.00
CA GLN A 35 12.62 -3.90 -4.38
C GLN A 35 12.90 -4.80 -3.17
N GLU A 36 13.45 -4.24 -2.09
CA GLU A 36 13.68 -4.98 -0.83
C GLU A 36 12.37 -5.57 -0.29
N ARG A 37 11.27 -4.81 -0.35
CA ARG A 37 9.94 -5.25 0.09
C ARG A 37 9.34 -6.30 -0.82
N GLU A 38 9.49 -6.15 -2.12
CA GLU A 38 9.03 -7.17 -3.07
C GLU A 38 9.73 -8.51 -2.79
N LEU A 39 11.04 -8.46 -2.48
CA LEU A 39 11.79 -9.64 -2.06
C LEU A 39 11.30 -10.20 -0.71
N GLU A 40 10.95 -9.35 0.26
CA GLU A 40 10.37 -9.82 1.54
C GLU A 40 9.02 -10.51 1.35
N LEU A 41 8.15 -9.97 0.49
CA LEU A 41 6.88 -10.59 0.14
C LEU A 41 7.08 -11.95 -0.55
N LEU A 42 8.07 -12.04 -1.45
CA LEU A 42 8.41 -13.29 -2.14
C LEU A 42 9.07 -14.34 -1.23
N LYS A 43 9.63 -13.93 -0.09
CA LYS A 43 10.24 -14.83 0.90
C LYS A 43 9.24 -15.41 1.89
N ALA A 44 8.00 -14.94 1.92
CA ALA A 44 7.00 -15.48 2.82
C ALA A 44 6.72 -16.95 2.48
N GLU A 45 6.98 -17.84 3.44
CA GLU A 45 6.82 -19.29 3.27
C GLU A 45 5.42 -19.78 3.67
N THR A 46 4.69 -18.97 4.44
CA THR A 46 3.34 -19.25 4.94
C THR A 46 2.40 -18.09 4.68
N ILE A 47 1.10 -18.34 4.67
CA ILE A 47 0.11 -17.27 4.43
C ILE A 47 0.13 -16.24 5.56
N ALA A 48 0.39 -16.68 6.79
CA ALA A 48 0.46 -15.79 7.93
C ALA A 48 1.66 -14.83 7.84
N GLN A 49 2.83 -15.33 7.42
CA GLN A 49 3.99 -14.48 7.14
C GLN A 49 3.71 -13.48 6.03
N LEU A 50 2.98 -13.89 4.98
CA LEU A 50 2.59 -12.98 3.90
C LEU A 50 1.68 -11.86 4.42
N PHE A 51 0.68 -12.18 5.23
CA PHE A 51 -0.21 -11.19 5.82
C PHE A 51 0.50 -10.22 6.75
N ASP A 52 1.45 -10.71 7.54
CA ASP A 52 2.28 -9.86 8.41
C ASP A 52 3.17 -8.92 7.59
N ALA A 53 3.85 -9.45 6.56
CA ALA A 53 4.67 -8.66 5.65
C ALA A 53 3.86 -7.57 4.93
N ILE A 54 2.61 -7.86 4.54
CA ILE A 54 1.70 -6.87 3.93
C ILE A 54 1.28 -5.82 4.98
N CYS A 55 0.73 -6.23 6.12
CA CYS A 55 0.13 -5.28 7.06
C CYS A 55 1.20 -4.51 7.85
N ASN A 56 2.08 -5.23 8.55
CA ASN A 56 3.09 -4.63 9.43
C ASN A 56 4.32 -4.18 8.65
N GLY A 57 4.73 -4.95 7.63
CA GLY A 57 5.84 -4.59 6.76
C GLY A 57 5.60 -3.27 6.02
N LEU A 58 4.45 -3.11 5.35
CA LEU A 58 4.10 -1.84 4.67
C LEU A 58 3.95 -0.68 5.66
N LYS A 59 3.30 -0.92 6.81
CA LYS A 59 3.11 0.11 7.84
C LYS A 59 4.43 0.70 8.29
N THR A 60 5.38 -0.15 8.67
CA THR A 60 6.71 0.26 9.16
C THR A 60 7.52 0.94 8.04
N SER A 61 7.48 0.33 6.87
CA SER A 61 8.19 0.74 5.67
C SER A 61 7.86 2.13 5.15
N TYR A 62 6.58 2.49 5.19
CA TYR A 62 6.07 3.75 4.67
C TYR A 62 5.62 4.70 5.79
N ALA A 63 5.92 4.36 7.05
CA ALA A 63 5.52 5.11 8.24
C ALA A 63 4.02 5.46 8.25
N LEU A 64 3.18 4.48 7.89
CA LEU A 64 1.73 4.66 7.81
C LEU A 64 1.09 4.51 9.20
N GLU A 65 -0.01 5.22 9.45
CA GLU A 65 -0.77 5.10 10.70
C GLU A 65 -1.46 3.74 10.81
N SER A 66 -2.02 3.25 9.70
CA SER A 66 -2.73 1.98 9.62
C SER A 66 -2.62 1.38 8.23
N VAL A 67 -2.57 0.05 8.17
CA VAL A 67 -2.69 -0.75 6.95
C VAL A 67 -3.66 -1.88 7.27
N THR A 68 -4.65 -2.08 6.40
CA THR A 68 -5.62 -3.16 6.51
C THR A 68 -5.67 -3.91 5.20
N LEU A 69 -5.72 -5.24 5.28
CA LEU A 69 -5.95 -6.13 4.16
C LEU A 69 -7.38 -6.70 4.26
N LEU A 70 -8.22 -6.44 3.26
CA LEU A 70 -9.55 -7.05 3.15
C LEU A 70 -9.49 -8.18 2.13
N LEU A 71 -9.93 -9.38 2.53
CA LEU A 71 -9.99 -10.57 1.69
C LEU A 71 -11.43 -11.04 1.55
N LEU A 72 -11.86 -11.25 0.31
CA LEU A 72 -13.13 -11.89 -0.01
C LEU A 72 -12.94 -13.41 0.09
N ASP A 73 -13.58 -14.03 1.09
CA ASP A 73 -13.44 -15.46 1.39
C ASP A 73 -14.81 -16.11 1.64
N PRO A 74 -15.71 -16.14 0.63
CA PRO A 74 -17.08 -16.63 0.77
C PRO A 74 -17.19 -18.11 1.15
N GLN A 75 -16.14 -18.89 0.85
CA GLN A 75 -16.08 -20.33 1.13
C GLN A 75 -15.21 -20.65 2.35
N HIS A 76 -14.68 -19.63 3.02
CA HIS A 76 -13.80 -19.76 4.19
C HIS A 76 -12.53 -20.60 3.93
N GLU A 77 -12.07 -20.70 2.67
CA GLU A 77 -10.89 -21.49 2.31
C GLU A 77 -9.63 -20.90 2.94
N ILE A 78 -9.50 -19.57 2.95
CA ILE A 78 -8.35 -18.88 3.53
C ILE A 78 -8.36 -19.05 5.05
N ARG A 79 -9.53 -18.92 5.68
CA ARG A 79 -9.67 -19.16 7.13
C ARG A 79 -9.34 -20.60 7.49
N HIS A 80 -9.78 -21.58 6.70
CA HIS A 80 -9.43 -22.99 6.91
C HIS A 80 -7.93 -23.25 6.77
N LEU A 81 -7.25 -22.59 5.82
CA LEU A 81 -5.81 -22.69 5.65
C LEU A 81 -5.07 -22.14 6.89
N LEU A 82 -5.49 -20.99 7.42
CA LEU A 82 -4.94 -20.42 8.65
C LEU A 82 -5.11 -21.36 9.85
N ILE A 83 -6.28 -22.00 9.98
CA ILE A 83 -6.53 -22.99 11.04
C ILE A 83 -5.58 -24.19 10.90
N ALA A 84 -5.36 -24.68 9.68
CA ALA A 84 -4.42 -25.78 9.43
C ALA A 84 -2.98 -25.41 9.81
N GLU A 85 -2.59 -24.15 9.60
CA GLU A 85 -1.30 -23.60 10.04
C GLU A 85 -1.25 -23.24 11.54
N HIS A 86 -2.32 -23.50 12.30
CA HIS A 86 -2.45 -23.15 13.73
C HIS A 86 -2.32 -21.64 14.00
N VAL A 87 -2.75 -20.82 13.06
CA VAL A 87 -2.70 -19.35 13.15
C VAL A 87 -4.07 -18.84 13.62
N ASP A 88 -4.07 -18.11 14.73
CA ASP A 88 -5.26 -17.45 15.24
C ASP A 88 -5.53 -16.16 14.45
N THR A 89 -6.74 -15.97 13.95
CA THR A 89 -7.11 -14.72 13.27
C THR A 89 -7.04 -13.51 14.20
N ALA A 90 -7.18 -13.72 15.52
CA ALA A 90 -7.00 -12.65 16.51
C ALA A 90 -5.56 -12.11 16.56
N SER A 91 -4.56 -12.89 16.12
CA SER A 91 -3.16 -12.43 16.04
C SER A 91 -2.88 -11.55 14.82
N ILE A 92 -3.80 -11.49 13.85
CA ILE A 92 -3.71 -10.69 12.63
C ILE A 92 -4.90 -9.72 12.50
N PRO A 93 -5.09 -8.78 13.46
CA PRO A 93 -6.28 -7.94 13.55
C PRO A 93 -6.48 -6.95 12.39
N ASN A 94 -5.44 -6.77 11.57
CA ASN A 94 -5.46 -5.91 10.38
C ASN A 94 -5.84 -6.67 9.11
N VAL A 95 -6.10 -7.98 9.19
CA VAL A 95 -6.61 -8.79 8.09
C VAL A 95 -8.10 -9.03 8.34
N LEU A 96 -8.92 -8.49 7.46
CA LEU A 96 -10.37 -8.62 7.50
C LEU A 96 -10.80 -9.64 6.47
N PHE A 97 -11.73 -10.50 6.86
CA PHE A 97 -12.34 -11.48 5.97
C PHE A 97 -13.81 -11.13 5.78
N ALA A 98 -14.24 -11.00 4.54
CA ALA A 98 -15.63 -10.76 4.19
C ALA A 98 -16.15 -11.92 3.33
N ASP A 99 -17.38 -12.34 3.61
CA ASP A 99 -18.04 -13.39 2.83
C ASP A 99 -18.73 -12.79 1.59
N SER A 100 -18.94 -11.47 1.60
CA SER A 100 -19.50 -10.69 0.50
C SER A 100 -19.06 -9.24 0.62
N LEU A 101 -18.90 -8.57 -0.53
CA LEU A 101 -18.72 -7.12 -0.60
C LEU A 101 -20.07 -6.37 -0.66
N VAL A 102 -21.19 -7.09 -0.70
CA VAL A 102 -22.53 -6.49 -0.68
C VAL A 102 -22.75 -5.81 0.67
N GLY A 103 -23.05 -4.50 0.65
CA GLY A 103 -23.22 -3.69 1.85
C GLY A 103 -21.95 -2.98 2.33
N MET A 104 -20.78 -3.32 1.77
CA MET A 104 -19.63 -2.43 1.80
C MET A 104 -19.89 -1.26 0.83
N ALA A 105 -19.23 -0.12 1.07
CA ALA A 105 -19.48 1.11 0.32
C ALA A 105 -19.51 0.87 -1.21
N PRO A 106 -20.50 1.41 -1.96
CA PRO A 106 -20.73 1.09 -3.37
C PRO A 106 -19.49 1.25 -4.26
N GLN A 107 -18.55 2.12 -3.86
CA GLN A 107 -17.28 2.30 -4.55
C GLN A 107 -16.50 0.99 -4.74
N PHE A 108 -16.52 0.03 -3.79
CA PHE A 108 -15.68 -1.18 -3.85
C PHE A 108 -15.93 -2.06 -5.09
N ASN A 109 -17.17 -2.10 -5.59
CA ASN A 109 -17.50 -2.87 -6.80
C ASN A 109 -16.96 -2.24 -8.09
N ALA A 110 -16.61 -0.96 -8.08
CA ALA A 110 -16.09 -0.21 -9.23
C ALA A 110 -14.57 0.06 -9.14
N PHE A 111 -13.89 -0.50 -8.13
CA PHE A 111 -12.46 -0.28 -7.91
C PHE A 111 -11.59 -1.07 -8.91
N HIS A 112 -11.27 -0.43 -10.03
CA HIS A 112 -10.31 -0.95 -11.02
C HIS A 112 -8.91 -0.33 -10.91
N LYS A 113 -8.76 0.74 -10.12
CA LYS A 113 -7.52 1.49 -9.98
C LYS A 113 -7.31 1.91 -8.52
N PRO A 114 -6.05 2.12 -8.09
CA PRO A 114 -5.79 2.73 -6.80
C PRO A 114 -6.50 4.08 -6.66
N TRP A 115 -7.03 4.34 -5.48
CA TRP A 115 -7.66 5.62 -5.12
C TRP A 115 -7.01 6.17 -3.87
N LEU A 116 -6.83 7.48 -3.82
CA LEU A 116 -6.34 8.21 -2.66
C LEU A 116 -7.29 9.37 -2.40
N GLY A 117 -7.76 9.50 -1.16
CA GLY A 117 -8.69 10.56 -0.80
C GLY A 117 -8.84 10.76 0.71
N PRO A 118 -9.73 11.67 1.13
CA PRO A 118 -10.00 11.91 2.55
C PRO A 118 -10.65 10.69 3.21
N TYR A 119 -10.44 10.55 4.52
CA TYR A 119 -11.15 9.55 5.30
C TYR A 119 -12.61 9.95 5.51
N MET A 120 -13.54 9.07 5.14
CA MET A 120 -14.98 9.25 5.33
C MET A 120 -15.49 8.12 6.24
N GLY A 121 -15.95 8.46 7.44
CA GLY A 121 -16.29 7.46 8.46
C GLY A 121 -17.33 6.43 7.99
N CYS A 122 -18.40 6.86 7.30
CA CYS A 122 -19.44 5.96 6.80
C CYS A 122 -18.92 4.89 5.82
N ASP A 123 -17.84 5.19 5.10
CA ASP A 123 -17.32 4.34 4.02
C ASP A 123 -16.09 3.53 4.45
N HIS A 124 -15.29 4.08 5.36
CA HIS A 124 -13.97 3.53 5.69
C HIS A 124 -13.86 2.96 7.11
N GLN A 125 -14.81 3.24 8.01
CA GLN A 125 -14.72 2.78 9.40
C GLN A 125 -14.63 1.26 9.53
N LEU A 126 -15.31 0.50 8.65
CA LEU A 126 -15.22 -0.95 8.62
C LEU A 126 -13.84 -1.47 8.19
N LEU A 127 -13.10 -0.72 7.37
CA LEU A 127 -11.74 -1.06 6.95
C LEU A 127 -10.69 -0.70 8.00
N PHE A 128 -10.99 0.25 8.88
CA PHE A 128 -10.03 0.72 9.87
C PHE A 128 -10.66 0.64 11.28
N PRO A 129 -10.93 -0.57 11.79
CA PRO A 129 -11.60 -0.75 13.09
C PRO A 129 -10.80 -0.19 14.28
N ARG A 130 -9.50 0.11 14.08
CA ARG A 130 -8.60 0.72 15.07
C ARG A 130 -8.03 2.07 14.62
N GLY A 131 -8.59 2.67 13.56
CA GLY A 131 -8.08 3.89 12.92
C GLY A 131 -8.66 5.16 13.53
N GLU A 132 -8.30 5.48 14.77
CA GLU A 132 -8.89 6.63 15.49
C GLU A 132 -8.41 8.01 14.99
N SER A 133 -7.33 8.08 14.18
CA SER A 133 -6.73 9.34 13.70
C SER A 133 -6.62 9.51 12.19
N ILE A 134 -7.17 8.60 11.39
CA ILE A 134 -6.91 8.57 9.94
C ILE A 134 -7.60 9.76 9.26
N ARG A 135 -6.80 10.59 8.57
CA ARG A 135 -7.31 11.75 7.80
C ARG A 135 -7.43 11.50 6.31
N SER A 136 -6.65 10.58 5.77
CA SER A 136 -6.65 10.21 4.36
C SER A 136 -6.43 8.71 4.20
N VAL A 137 -7.03 8.13 3.17
CA VAL A 137 -6.98 6.70 2.89
C VAL A 137 -6.56 6.48 1.44
N ALA A 138 -5.69 5.49 1.24
CA ALA A 138 -5.43 4.89 -0.05
C ALA A 138 -6.10 3.51 -0.10
N LEU A 139 -6.89 3.25 -1.13
CA LEU A 139 -7.51 1.96 -1.41
C LEU A 139 -6.87 1.38 -2.67
N ILE A 140 -6.27 0.20 -2.56
CA ILE A 140 -5.55 -0.47 -3.64
C ILE A 140 -6.25 -1.80 -3.93
N PRO A 141 -6.92 -1.96 -5.08
CA PRO A 141 -7.56 -3.23 -5.42
C PRO A 141 -6.50 -4.28 -5.76
N LEU A 142 -6.48 -5.38 -4.99
CA LEU A 142 -5.65 -6.55 -5.29
C LEU A 142 -6.45 -7.50 -6.17
N ARG A 143 -6.18 -7.47 -7.48
CA ARG A 143 -6.92 -8.29 -8.44
C ARG A 143 -6.09 -9.46 -8.93
N ARG A 144 -6.72 -10.61 -9.06
CA ARG A 144 -6.18 -11.78 -9.76
C ARG A 144 -7.08 -12.08 -10.95
N GLN A 145 -6.53 -12.06 -12.17
CA GLN A 145 -7.28 -12.33 -13.41
C GLN A 145 -8.56 -11.48 -13.56
N ASP A 146 -8.45 -10.17 -13.31
CA ASP A 146 -9.57 -9.22 -13.33
C ASP A 146 -10.71 -9.53 -12.34
N ARG A 147 -10.47 -10.30 -11.29
CA ARG A 147 -11.40 -10.46 -10.17
C ARG A 147 -10.80 -9.91 -8.89
N LEU A 148 -11.65 -9.23 -8.12
CA LEU A 148 -11.40 -8.81 -6.74
C LEU A 148 -11.68 -9.98 -5.80
#